data_AF-A0A497IF71-F1
#
_entry.id   AF-A0A497IF71-F1
#
_cell.length_a   1.000
_cell.length_b   1.000
_cell.length_c   1.000
_cell.angle_alpha   90.00
_cell.angle_beta   90.00
_cell.angle_gamma   90.00
#
_symmetry.space_group_name_H-M   'P 1'
#
loop_
_entity.id
_entity.type
_entity.pdbx_description
1 polymer ?
#
loop_
_entity_poly.entity_id
_entity_poly.type
_entity_poly.pdbx_seq_one_letter_code
_entity_poly.pdbx_strand_id
1 'polypeptide(L)'
;MNTSKEKLTITIDKRVLKESKLVSKNKGIPLSRVIENFLRFFSNPWVYCFKCGEKFDTNKGEVCPKCGWIICPKCKACRCSLDEKTAIPIFYMRKVYEDLLGGRVK
;
A
#
# COMPACT_ATOMS: atom_id res chain seq x y z
N MET A 1 24.51 19.17 -6.16
CA MET A 1 23.12 18.99 -5.71
C MET A 1 22.47 17.98 -6.64
N ASN A 2 22.14 16.77 -6.17
CA ASN A 2 21.63 15.73 -7.06
C ASN A 2 20.11 15.93 -7.26
N THR A 3 19.76 16.62 -8.34
CA THR A 3 18.42 17.16 -8.63
C THR A 3 17.69 16.41 -9.75
N SER A 4 17.78 15.09 -9.83
CA SER A 4 17.13 14.36 -10.94
C SER A 4 15.65 14.05 -10.62
N LYS A 5 14.79 15.08 -10.63
CA LYS A 5 13.35 14.86 -10.81
C LYS A 5 13.04 14.87 -12.30
N GLU A 6 12.47 13.77 -12.79
CA GLU A 6 12.04 13.66 -14.19
C GLU A 6 10.55 13.94 -14.34
N LYS A 7 10.15 14.44 -15.52
CA LYS A 7 8.77 14.73 -15.83
C LYS A 7 8.05 13.45 -16.26
N LEU A 8 7.05 13.05 -15.50
CA LEU A 8 6.12 11.98 -15.87
C LEU A 8 4.92 12.56 -16.64
N THR A 9 4.70 12.10 -17.87
CA THR A 9 3.51 12.44 -18.67
C THR A 9 2.58 11.24 -18.71
N ILE A 10 1.34 11.41 -18.21
CA ILE A 10 0.32 10.37 -18.17
C ILE A 10 -1.03 10.92 -18.62
N THR A 11 -1.84 10.07 -19.24
CA THR A 11 -3.23 10.36 -19.57
C THR A 11 -4.12 9.86 -18.43
N ILE A 12 -5.01 10.71 -17.93
CA ILE A 12 -5.93 10.40 -16.84
C ILE A 12 -7.30 11.02 -17.13
N ASP A 13 -8.36 10.38 -16.63
CA ASP A 13 -9.71 10.93 -16.71
C ASP A 13 -9.79 12.37 -16.14
N LYS A 14 -10.47 13.26 -16.87
CA LYS A 14 -10.57 14.68 -16.54
C LYS A 14 -11.24 14.94 -15.20
N ARG A 15 -12.26 14.13 -14.84
CA ARG A 15 -12.97 14.26 -13.56
C ARG A 15 -12.08 13.83 -12.41
N VAL A 16 -11.41 12.68 -12.55
CA VAL A 16 -10.45 12.17 -11.55
C VAL A 16 -9.35 13.20 -11.28
N LEU A 17 -8.76 13.80 -12.32
CA LEU A 17 -7.74 14.84 -12.16
C LEU A 17 -8.27 16.08 -11.43
N LYS A 18 -9.48 16.54 -11.76
CA LYS A 18 -10.10 17.73 -11.15
C LYS A 18 -10.37 17.50 -9.66
N GLU A 19 -10.97 16.37 -9.31
CA GLU A 19 -11.29 16.01 -7.93
C GLU A 19 -10.01 15.81 -7.10
N SER A 20 -9.02 15.11 -7.65
CA SER A 20 -7.74 14.88 -6.98
C SER A 20 -6.99 16.18 -6.69
N LYS A 21 -7.05 17.18 -7.60
CA LYS A 21 -6.47 18.51 -7.38
C LYS A 21 -7.17 19.27 -6.25
N LEU A 22 -8.50 19.18 -6.15
CA LEU A 22 -9.26 19.80 -5.08
C LEU A 22 -8.89 19.21 -3.71
N VAL A 23 -8.86 17.88 -3.61
CA VAL A 23 -8.45 17.18 -2.38
C VAL A 23 -7.01 17.52 -1.99
N SER A 24 -6.10 17.55 -2.97
CA SER A 24 -4.70 17.93 -2.75
C SER A 24 -4.56 19.35 -2.19
N LYS A 25 -5.33 20.31 -2.73
CA LYS A 25 -5.38 21.69 -2.25
C LYS A 25 -5.90 21.76 -0.81
N ASN A 26 -7.00 21.08 -0.50
CA ASN A 26 -7.60 21.07 0.84
C ASN A 26 -6.67 20.43 1.88
N LYS A 27 -5.88 19.43 1.50
CA LYS A 27 -4.89 18.78 2.37
C LYS A 27 -3.56 19.55 2.47
N GLY A 28 -3.35 20.60 1.66
CA GLY A 28 -2.07 21.31 1.62
C GLY A 28 -0.91 20.48 1.07
N ILE A 29 -1.18 19.47 0.23
CA ILE A 29 -0.16 18.54 -0.30
C ILE A 29 -0.15 18.62 -1.83
N PRO A 30 1.01 18.82 -2.48
CA PRO A 30 1.09 18.79 -3.94
C PRO A 30 0.71 17.43 -4.51
N LEU A 31 -0.08 17.41 -5.60
CA LEU A 31 -0.49 16.18 -6.27
C LEU A 31 0.72 15.32 -6.70
N SER A 32 1.81 15.96 -7.13
CA SER A 32 3.07 15.27 -7.46
C SER A 32 3.64 14.46 -6.30
N ARG A 33 3.52 14.95 -5.05
CA ARG A 33 3.95 14.21 -3.86
C ARG A 33 3.08 12.99 -3.60
N VAL A 34 1.78 13.09 -3.84
CA VAL A 34 0.85 11.95 -3.72
C VAL A 34 1.18 10.88 -4.75
N ILE A 35 1.38 11.28 -6.01
CA ILE A 35 1.76 10.36 -7.10
C ILE A 35 3.13 9.73 -6.82
N GLU A 36 4.12 10.52 -6.41
CA GLU A 36 5.46 10.02 -6.08
C GLU A 36 5.42 9.00 -4.93
N ASN A 37 4.63 9.26 -3.88
CA ASN A 37 4.41 8.31 -2.78
C ASN A 37 3.74 7.02 -3.26
N PHE A 38 2.72 7.15 -4.11
CA PHE A 38 2.04 5.99 -4.70
C PHE A 38 3.00 5.16 -5.53
N LEU A 39 3.75 5.77 -6.45
CA LEU A 39 4.71 5.07 -7.31
C LEU A 39 5.84 4.40 -6.49
N ARG A 40 6.30 5.04 -5.42
CA ARG A 40 7.28 4.46 -4.49
C ARG A 40 6.73 3.23 -3.77
N PHE A 41 5.47 3.28 -3.35
CA PHE A 41 4.81 2.13 -2.74
C PHE A 41 4.52 1.04 -3.78
N PHE A 42 4.11 1.41 -4.99
CA PHE A 42 3.86 0.49 -6.09
C PHE A 42 5.12 -0.27 -6.50
N SER A 43 6.29 0.39 -6.52
CA SER A 43 7.56 -0.24 -6.88
C SER A 43 8.18 -1.07 -5.76
N ASN A 44 7.99 -0.66 -4.50
CA ASN A 44 8.42 -1.44 -3.33
C ASN A 44 7.36 -1.36 -2.23
N PRO A 45 6.36 -2.26 -2.27
CA PRO A 45 5.30 -2.27 -1.28
C PRO A 45 5.81 -2.68 0.09
N TRP A 46 5.20 -2.10 1.10
CA TRP A 46 5.50 -2.37 2.49
C TRP A 46 4.21 -2.37 3.30
N VAL A 47 4.17 -3.09 4.41
CA VAL A 47 2.99 -3.14 5.28
C VAL A 47 3.42 -3.06 6.73
N TYR A 48 2.48 -2.67 7.59
CA TYR A 48 2.61 -2.82 9.02
C TYR A 48 2.04 -4.17 9.46
N CYS A 49 2.74 -4.88 10.35
CA CYS A 49 2.19 -6.06 10.99
C CYS A 49 0.99 -5.65 11.85
N PHE A 50 -0.19 -6.20 11.56
CA PHE A 50 -1.40 -5.96 12.35
C PHE A 50 -1.28 -6.41 13.82
N LYS A 51 -0.32 -7.28 14.15
CA LYS A 51 -0.12 -7.80 15.52
C LYS A 51 0.90 -6.99 16.31
N CYS A 52 2.09 -6.73 15.75
CA CYS A 52 3.19 -6.09 16.49
C CYS A 52 3.57 -4.69 15.98
N GLY A 53 2.91 -4.19 14.93
CA GLY A 53 3.18 -2.86 14.36
C GLY A 53 4.49 -2.74 13.58
N GLU A 54 5.24 -3.82 13.38
CA GLU A 54 6.50 -3.78 12.63
C GLU A 54 6.25 -3.44 11.15
N LYS A 55 7.02 -2.51 10.60
CA LYS A 55 6.98 -2.18 9.17
C LYS A 55 7.94 -3.09 8.41
N PHE A 56 7.48 -3.74 7.34
CA PHE A 56 8.36 -4.57 6.53
C PHE A 56 7.96 -4.53 5.05
N ASP A 57 8.96 -4.71 4.18
CA ASP A 57 8.78 -4.86 2.74
C ASP A 57 8.04 -6.16 2.45
N THR A 58 7.03 -6.11 1.58
CA THR A 58 6.22 -7.28 1.25
C THR A 58 7.02 -8.28 0.43
N ASN A 59 7.79 -7.77 -0.54
CA ASN A 59 8.65 -8.53 -1.44
C ASN A 59 9.69 -9.43 -0.73
N LYS A 60 10.03 -9.13 0.52
CA LYS A 60 11.06 -9.87 1.30
C LYS A 60 10.45 -10.86 2.30
N GLY A 61 9.13 -10.85 2.46
CA GLY A 61 8.45 -11.68 3.44
C GLY A 61 8.04 -13.03 2.86
N GLU A 62 8.18 -14.09 3.65
CA GLU A 62 7.64 -15.40 3.32
C GLU A 62 6.10 -15.35 3.33
N VAL A 63 5.46 -15.92 2.30
CA VAL A 63 4.00 -16.02 2.25
C VAL A 63 3.57 -17.32 2.92
N CYS A 64 2.66 -17.23 3.89
CA CYS A 64 2.09 -18.41 4.54
C CYS A 64 1.30 -19.26 3.53
N PRO A 65 1.64 -20.55 3.35
CA PRO A 65 0.99 -21.41 2.37
C PRO A 65 -0.48 -21.71 2.72
N LYS A 66 -0.84 -21.65 4.01
CA LYS A 66 -2.21 -21.95 4.50
C LYS A 66 -3.20 -20.82 4.22
N CYS A 67 -2.77 -19.57 4.36
CA CYS A 67 -3.69 -18.43 4.30
C CYS A 67 -3.32 -17.37 3.26
N GLY A 68 -2.16 -17.45 2.60
CA GLY A 68 -1.72 -16.49 1.59
C GLY A 68 -1.33 -15.12 2.13
N TRP A 69 -1.10 -15.00 3.44
CA TRP A 69 -0.63 -13.77 4.09
C TRP A 69 0.87 -13.77 4.25
N ILE A 70 1.47 -12.59 4.11
CA ILE A 70 2.90 -12.40 4.38
C ILE A 70 3.14 -12.55 5.88
N ILE A 71 4.10 -13.40 6.22
CA ILE A 71 4.49 -13.68 7.59
C ILE A 71 5.34 -12.51 8.09
N CYS A 72 4.97 -11.94 9.23
CA CYS A 72 5.75 -10.86 9.83
C CYS A 72 7.17 -11.37 10.16
N PRO A 73 8.24 -10.71 9.69
CA PRO A 73 9.61 -11.18 9.93
C PRO A 73 9.98 -11.16 11.42
N LYS A 74 9.37 -10.26 12.21
CA LYS A 74 9.64 -10.05 13.64
C LYS A 74 8.87 -11.01 14.56
N CYS A 75 7.54 -11.03 14.48
CA CYS A 75 6.71 -11.84 15.41
C CYS A 75 6.17 -13.14 14.80
N LYS A 76 6.50 -13.43 13.53
CA LYS A 76 6.07 -14.61 12.76
C LYS A 76 4.54 -14.79 12.62
N ALA A 77 3.76 -13.77 12.98
CA ALA A 77 2.32 -13.79 12.82
C ALA A 77 1.91 -13.64 11.35
N CYS A 78 0.82 -14.31 11.00
CA CYS A 78 0.07 -14.16 9.75
C CYS A 78 -1.42 -14.28 10.08
N ARG A 79 -2.32 -14.29 9.08
CA ARG A 79 -3.77 -14.42 9.31
C ARG A 79 -4.13 -15.59 10.24
N CYS A 80 -3.39 -16.71 10.17
CA CYS A 80 -3.68 -17.90 10.98
C CYS A 80 -3.60 -17.67 12.49
N SER A 81 -2.95 -16.59 12.96
CA SER A 81 -2.87 -16.26 14.39
C SER A 81 -4.04 -15.43 14.90
N LEU A 82 -5.06 -15.19 14.08
CA LEU A 82 -6.21 -14.35 14.40
C LEU A 82 -7.49 -15.18 14.49
N ASP A 83 -8.38 -14.80 15.39
CA ASP A 83 -9.76 -15.25 15.37
C ASP A 83 -10.51 -14.67 14.16
N GLU A 84 -11.65 -15.26 13.81
CA GLU A 84 -12.40 -14.88 12.63
C GLU A 84 -12.92 -13.43 12.65
N LYS A 85 -13.38 -12.95 13.81
CA LYS A 85 -13.90 -11.57 13.97
C LYS A 85 -12.81 -10.54 13.72
N THR A 86 -11.57 -10.84 14.09
CA THR A 86 -10.39 -9.98 13.83
C THR A 86 -9.88 -10.15 12.40
N ALA A 87 -9.92 -11.38 11.88
CA ALA A 87 -9.33 -11.71 10.60
C ALA A 87 -10.15 -11.16 9.41
N ILE A 88 -11.47 -11.02 9.54
CA ILE A 88 -12.35 -10.47 8.49
C ILE A 88 -12.04 -8.99 8.18
N PRO A 89 -12.05 -8.05 9.15
CA PRO A 89 -11.70 -6.65 8.89
C PRO A 89 -10.29 -6.49 8.30
N ILE A 90 -9.33 -7.25 8.83
CA ILE A 90 -7.93 -7.21 8.35
C ILE A 90 -7.83 -7.66 6.88
N PHE A 91 -8.64 -8.64 6.46
CA PHE A 91 -8.76 -9.01 5.05
C PHE A 91 -9.30 -7.88 4.18
N TYR A 92 -10.37 -7.22 4.59
CA TYR A 92 -10.92 -6.09 3.81
C TYR A 92 -9.96 -4.89 3.76
N MET A 93 -9.23 -4.61 4.84
CA MET A 93 -8.17 -3.59 4.85
C MET A 93 -7.06 -3.90 3.83
N ARG A 94 -6.65 -5.18 3.72
CA ARG A 94 -5.73 -5.62 2.68
C ARG A 94 -6.32 -5.45 1.28
N LYS A 95 -7.59 -5.82 1.09
CA LYS A 95 -8.27 -5.75 -0.21
C LYS A 95 -8.31 -4.34 -0.80
N VAL A 96 -8.44 -3.30 0.05
CA VAL A 96 -8.34 -1.90 -0.41
C VAL A 96 -7.01 -1.62 -1.09
N TYR A 97 -5.89 -2.15 -0.58
CA TYR A 97 -4.59 -2.01 -1.24
C TYR A 97 -4.51 -2.82 -2.53
N GLU A 98 -5.09 -4.02 -2.55
CA GLU A 98 -5.08 -4.86 -3.76
C GLU A 98 -5.89 -4.23 -4.90
N ASP A 99 -7.05 -3.66 -4.60
CA ASP A 99 -7.88 -2.93 -5.54
C ASP A 99 -7.18 -1.65 -6.02
N LEU A 100 -6.44 -0.97 -5.13
CA LEU A 100 -5.66 0.23 -5.49
C LEU A 100 -4.46 -0.08 -6.38
N LEU A 101 -3.80 -1.22 -6.18
CA LEU A 101 -2.60 -1.62 -6.93
C LEU A 101 -2.89 -2.47 -8.17
N GLY A 102 -4.14 -2.91 -8.35
CA GLY A 102 -4.54 -3.78 -9.46
C GLY A 102 -4.03 -5.22 -9.33
N GLY A 103 -3.81 -5.70 -8.10
CA GLY A 103 -3.29 -7.05 -7.86
C GLY A 103 -2.94 -7.35 -6.40
N ARG A 104 -2.58 -8.60 -6.11
CA ARG A 104 -2.18 -9.00 -4.75
C ARG A 104 -0.94 -8.24 -4.31
N VAL A 105 -1.00 -7.64 -3.13
CA VAL A 105 0.19 -7.16 -2.41
C VAL A 105 1.03 -8.39 -2.07
N LYS A 106 2.18 -8.53 -2.74
CA LYS A 106 3.19 -9.55 -2.51
C LYS A 106 4.53 -8.91 -2.22
#